data_AF-A0A484MRP8-F1
#
_entry.id   AF-A0A484MRP8-F1
#
_cell.length_a   1.000
_cell.length_b   1.000
_cell.length_c   1.000
_cell.angle_alpha   90.00
_cell.angle_beta   90.00
_cell.angle_gamma   90.00
#
_symmetry.space_group_name_H-M   'P 1'
#
loop_
_entity.id
_entity.type
_entity.pdbx_description
1 polymer ?
#
loop_
_entity_poly.entity_id
_entity_poly.type
_entity_poly.pdbx_seq_one_letter_code
_entity_poly.pdbx_strand_id
1 'polypeptide(L)'
;MQQWFHDRSEIASSTRTRLFKKCEALLIQMQREAFRMKVNPSCPYEFEVIDFHSRSYVVNLKDKTCTSCEFQLDQFVCVHAVATIGRCPDLSCHDFISPFYKIEVLVCTYVATVHPIGNLSSWDVPQQTLSIISKPPPCDERPPGRPKKRLYLCIGEGYWGQRHGKQKCSRCKWYDHNKKSCRHPIPSVEDPNTI
;
A
#
# COMPACT_ATOMS: atom_id res chain seq x y z
N MET A 1 15.95 -3.78 -14.51
CA MET A 1 16.24 -4.42 -13.20
C MET A 1 17.63 -4.06 -12.70
N GLN A 2 18.68 -4.09 -13.54
CA GLN A 2 20.06 -3.74 -13.16
C GLN A 2 20.25 -2.29 -12.70
N GLN A 3 19.73 -1.30 -13.44
CA GLN A 3 19.85 0.11 -13.05
C GLN A 3 19.28 0.37 -11.66
N TRP A 4 18.05 -0.09 -11.41
CA TRP A 4 17.40 0.04 -10.10
C TRP A 4 18.22 -0.57 -8.96
N PHE A 5 18.84 -1.73 -9.18
CA PHE A 5 19.68 -2.37 -8.17
C PHE A 5 20.94 -1.55 -7.90
N HIS A 6 21.58 -1.06 -8.96
CA HIS A 6 22.76 -0.20 -8.86
C HIS A 6 22.46 1.09 -8.09
N ASP A 7 21.40 1.81 -8.47
CA ASP A 7 20.98 3.05 -7.81
C ASP A 7 20.72 2.82 -6.31
N ARG A 8 20.06 1.70 -5.97
CA ARG A 8 19.77 1.33 -4.57
C ARG A 8 21.03 0.99 -3.78
N SER A 9 21.97 0.27 -4.39
CA SER A 9 23.27 -0.05 -3.78
C SER A 9 24.11 1.21 -3.54
N GLU A 10 24.11 2.15 -4.49
CA GLU A 10 24.78 3.45 -4.34
C GLU A 10 24.12 4.30 -3.23
N ILE A 11 22.79 4.34 -3.18
CA ILE A 11 22.05 5.01 -2.09
C ILE A 11 22.41 4.38 -0.73
N ALA A 12 22.46 3.05 -0.64
CA ALA A 12 22.81 2.36 0.59
C ALA A 12 24.24 2.71 1.04
N SER A 13 25.19 2.69 0.11
CA SER A 13 26.60 2.95 0.39
C SER A 13 26.91 4.42 0.69
N SER A 14 26.16 5.35 0.10
CA SER A 14 26.34 6.80 0.29
C SER A 14 25.59 7.35 1.52
N THR A 15 24.69 6.57 2.12
CA THR A 15 23.91 7.01 3.29
C THR A 15 24.73 6.90 4.56
N ARG A 16 24.90 8.01 5.28
CA ARG A 16 25.67 8.08 6.53
C ARG A 16 24.82 8.12 7.81
N THR A 17 23.49 8.12 7.67
CA THR A 17 22.54 8.13 8.78
C THR A 17 22.34 6.71 9.34
N ARG A 18 21.84 6.60 10.58
CA ARG A 18 21.57 5.29 11.22
C ARG A 18 20.44 4.54 10.53
N LEU A 19 19.42 5.26 10.06
CA LEU A 19 18.31 4.72 9.29
C LEU A 19 18.41 5.11 7.81
N PHE A 20 17.55 4.55 6.98
CA PHE A 20 17.39 5.03 5.59
C PHE A 20 17.00 6.50 5.57
N LYS A 21 17.48 7.27 4.59
CA LYS A 21 17.19 8.72 4.46
C LYS A 21 15.71 9.07 4.64
N LYS A 22 14.81 8.28 4.05
CA LYS A 22 13.35 8.47 4.19
C LYS A 22 12.85 8.22 5.62
N CYS A 23 13.34 7.17 6.27
CA CYS A 23 12.97 6.83 7.65
C CYS A 23 13.56 7.83 8.65
N GLU A 24 14.79 8.31 8.43
CA GLU A 24 15.41 9.36 9.23
C GLU A 24 14.61 10.68 9.12
N ALA A 25 14.23 11.07 7.90
CA ALA A 25 13.38 12.25 7.67
C ALA A 25 12.00 12.11 8.35
N LEU A 26 11.41 10.92 8.28
CA LEU A 26 10.15 10.62 8.97
C LEU A 26 10.30 10.75 10.49
N LEU A 27 11.40 10.22 11.06
CA LEU A 27 11.67 10.32 12.49
C LEU A 27 11.82 11.79 12.94
N ILE A 28 12.56 12.59 12.18
CA ILE A 28 12.72 14.03 12.46
C ILE A 28 11.37 14.75 12.41
N GLN A 29 10.51 14.41 11.44
CA GLN A 29 9.16 14.98 11.36
C GLN A 29 8.32 14.59 12.58
N MET A 30 8.34 13.31 12.98
CA MET A 30 7.63 12.85 14.18
C MET A 30 8.14 13.53 15.44
N GLN A 31 9.44 13.78 15.58
CA GLN A 31 10.01 14.52 16.71
C GLN A 31 9.44 15.95 16.82
N ARG A 32 9.23 16.63 15.69
CA ARG A 32 8.62 17.96 15.66
C ARG A 32 7.16 17.93 16.09
N GLU A 33 6.41 16.93 15.65
CA GLU A 33 4.99 16.75 16.00
C GLU A 33 4.81 16.34 17.47
N ALA A 34 5.66 15.42 17.94
CA ALA A 34 5.67 14.92 19.30
C ALA A 34 5.94 16.01 20.35
N PHE A 35 6.67 17.07 20.00
CA PHE A 35 7.07 18.14 20.91
C PHE A 35 5.88 18.80 21.65
N ARG A 36 4.70 18.86 21.02
CA ARG A 36 3.51 19.51 21.58
C ARG A 36 2.61 18.57 22.37
N MET A 37 2.93 17.28 22.43
CA MET A 37 2.10 16.27 23.11
C MET A 37 2.35 16.27 24.62
N LYS A 38 1.30 16.01 25.39
CA LYS A 38 1.41 15.83 26.84
C LYS A 38 1.60 14.35 27.13
N VAL A 39 2.58 14.03 27.97
CA VAL A 39 2.91 12.66 28.35
C VAL A 39 2.78 12.54 29.86
N ASN A 40 1.94 11.61 30.32
CA ASN A 40 1.74 11.29 31.72
C ASN A 40 2.22 9.85 31.97
N PRO A 41 3.23 9.63 32.82
CA PRO A 41 3.64 8.27 33.17
C PRO A 41 2.57 7.59 34.03
N SER A 42 2.22 6.35 33.69
CA SER A 42 1.35 5.47 34.50
C SER A 42 2.20 4.50 35.33
N CYS A 43 3.19 3.86 34.68
CA CYS A 43 4.18 3.00 35.31
C CYS A 43 5.54 3.12 34.58
N PRO A 44 6.62 2.44 35.00
CA PRO A 44 7.95 2.58 34.39
C PRO A 44 8.01 2.34 32.87
N TYR A 45 7.06 1.58 32.32
CA TYR A 45 7.04 1.22 30.90
C TYR A 45 5.81 1.72 30.15
N GLU A 46 4.78 2.20 30.85
CA GLU A 46 3.48 2.56 30.28
C GLU A 46 3.13 4.03 30.55
N PHE A 47 2.70 4.71 29.48
CA PHE A 47 2.50 6.14 29.46
C PHE A 47 1.19 6.47 28.74
N GLU A 48 0.47 7.44 29.29
CA GLU A 48 -0.61 8.10 28.59
C GLU A 48 -0.05 9.28 27.79
N VAL A 49 -0.40 9.37 26.51
CA VAL A 49 -0.02 10.46 25.62
C VAL A 49 -1.27 11.14 25.09
N ILE A 50 -1.39 12.43 25.34
CA ILE A 50 -2.48 13.27 24.81
C ILE A 50 -1.94 14.04 23.60
N ASP A 51 -2.51 13.75 22.43
CA ASP A 51 -2.16 14.40 21.17
C ASP A 51 -2.69 15.85 21.10
N PHE A 52 -2.32 16.57 20.04
CA PHE A 52 -2.77 17.95 19.82
C PHE A 52 -4.28 18.07 19.52
N HIS A 53 -4.95 16.95 19.23
CA HIS A 53 -6.40 16.85 19.08
C HIS A 53 -7.11 16.45 20.38
N SER A 54 -6.40 16.45 21.51
CA SER A 54 -6.92 16.03 22.82
C SER A 54 -7.38 14.56 22.87
N ARG A 55 -6.85 13.70 21.99
CA ARG A 55 -7.08 12.25 22.05
C ARG A 55 -6.00 11.61 22.91
N SER A 56 -6.42 10.67 23.75
CA SER A 56 -5.54 9.91 24.64
C SER A 56 -5.11 8.60 23.99
N TYR A 57 -3.83 8.29 24.09
CA TYR A 57 -3.21 7.05 23.63
C TYR A 57 -2.40 6.44 24.75
N VAL A 58 -2.34 5.11 24.79
CA VAL A 58 -1.48 4.39 25.73
C VAL A 58 -0.30 3.83 24.96
N VAL A 59 0.90 4.15 25.43
CA VAL A 59 2.17 3.68 24.89
C VAL A 59 2.85 2.78 25.92
N ASN A 60 3.23 1.57 25.51
CA ASN A 60 4.06 0.69 26.31
C ASN A 60 5.41 0.49 25.60
N LEU A 61 6.48 1.01 26.21
CA LEU A 61 7.83 0.96 25.64
C LEU A 61 8.48 -0.41 25.75
N LYS A 62 8.11 -1.22 26.76
CA LYS A 62 8.66 -2.58 26.94
C LYS A 62 8.18 -3.51 25.84
N ASP A 63 6.88 -3.47 25.56
CA ASP A 63 6.24 -4.34 24.57
C ASP A 63 6.23 -3.71 23.17
N LYS A 64 6.70 -2.46 23.05
CA LYS A 64 6.73 -1.67 21.80
C LYS A 64 5.35 -1.53 21.17
N THR A 65 4.35 -1.20 21.99
CA THR A 65 2.96 -1.07 21.55
C THR A 65 2.41 0.33 21.78
N CYS A 66 1.45 0.71 20.94
CA CYS A 66 0.65 1.91 21.09
C CYS A 66 -0.81 1.61 20.72
N THR A 67 -1.76 2.27 21.39
CA THR A 67 -3.19 2.14 21.03
C THR A 67 -3.52 2.69 19.64
N SER A 68 -2.63 3.48 19.01
CA SER A 68 -2.74 3.86 17.59
C SER A 68 -2.43 2.71 16.62
N CYS A 69 -1.90 1.59 17.12
CA CYS A 69 -1.46 0.41 16.37
C CYS A 69 -0.24 0.54 15.48
N GLU A 70 0.18 1.76 15.13
CA GLU A 70 1.31 2.01 14.24
C GLU A 70 2.62 1.40 14.77
N PHE A 71 2.88 1.52 16.08
CA PHE A 71 4.16 1.08 16.65
C PHE A 71 4.40 -0.44 16.48
N GLN A 72 3.40 -1.25 16.81
CA GLN A 72 3.50 -2.70 16.67
C GLN A 72 3.36 -3.19 15.22
N LEU A 73 2.58 -2.50 14.38
CA LEU A 73 2.32 -2.91 13.00
C LEU A 73 3.52 -2.59 12.09
N ASP A 74 4.02 -1.36 12.17
CA ASP A 74 5.13 -0.92 11.33
C ASP A 74 6.49 -1.37 11.90
N GLN A 75 6.53 -1.82 13.16
CA GLN A 75 7.77 -2.05 13.90
C GLN A 75 8.72 -0.84 13.86
N PHE A 76 8.13 0.34 13.75
CA PHE A 76 8.76 1.64 13.71
C PHE A 76 8.08 2.51 14.77
N VAL A 77 8.82 3.41 15.42
CA VAL A 77 8.23 4.28 16.46
C VAL A 77 7.11 5.13 15.87
N CYS A 78 5.94 5.14 16.50
CA CYS A 78 4.88 6.09 16.16
C CYS A 78 5.12 7.44 16.85
N VAL A 79 4.39 8.48 16.45
CA VAL A 79 4.54 9.83 17.02
C VAL A 79 4.33 9.86 18.54
N HIS A 80 3.41 9.04 19.07
CA HIS A 80 3.16 8.92 20.52
C HIS A 80 4.35 8.27 21.24
N ALA A 81 4.96 7.25 20.63
CA ALA A 81 6.16 6.61 21.16
C ALA A 81 7.34 7.58 21.17
N VAL A 82 7.51 8.37 20.10
CA VAL A 82 8.54 9.43 20.03
C VAL A 82 8.35 10.46 21.15
N ALA A 83 7.10 10.91 21.38
CA ALA A 83 6.80 11.83 22.48
C ALA A 83 7.16 11.25 23.85
N THR A 84 6.85 9.96 24.06
CA THR A 84 7.14 9.23 25.29
C THR A 84 8.64 9.10 25.53
N ILE A 85 9.38 8.61 24.51
CA ILE A 85 10.84 8.44 24.55
C ILE A 85 11.52 9.79 24.81
N GLY A 86 11.03 10.88 24.22
CA GLY A 86 11.55 12.23 24.46
C GLY A 86 11.44 12.72 25.91
N ARG A 87 10.68 12.05 26.78
CA ARG A 87 10.62 12.32 28.23
C ARG A 87 11.57 11.44 29.06
N CYS A 88 12.26 10.51 28.42
CA CYS A 88 13.20 9.58 29.05
C CYS A 88 14.62 9.87 28.51
N PRO A 89 15.45 10.64 29.25
CA PRO A 89 16.76 11.09 28.75
C PRO A 89 17.71 9.97 28.32
N ASP A 90 17.59 8.79 28.95
CA ASP A 90 18.48 7.64 28.71
C ASP A 90 18.07 6.78 27.50
N LEU A 91 16.95 7.12 26.83
CA LEU A 91 16.38 6.33 25.75
C LEU A 91 16.53 7.03 24.40
N SER A 92 16.92 6.27 23.37
CA SER A 92 16.92 6.75 21.99
C SER A 92 15.79 6.12 21.18
N CYS A 93 15.15 6.90 20.29
CA CYS A 93 14.17 6.37 19.35
C CYS A 93 14.74 5.23 18.48
N HIS A 94 16.05 5.28 18.16
CA HIS A 94 16.72 4.26 17.37
C HIS A 94 16.73 2.86 18.02
N ASP A 95 16.62 2.79 19.35
CA ASP A 95 16.64 1.52 20.11
C ASP A 95 15.32 0.75 19.98
N PHE A 96 14.25 1.47 19.65
CA PHE A 96 12.91 0.92 19.52
C PHE A 96 12.52 0.59 18.07
N ILE A 97 13.29 1.06 17.09
CA ILE A 97 13.07 0.83 15.66
C ILE A 97 13.63 -0.54 15.25
N SER A 98 12.86 -1.28 14.45
CA SER A 98 13.26 -2.58 13.92
C SER A 98 14.56 -2.52 13.09
N PRO A 99 15.43 -3.54 13.18
CA PRO A 99 16.64 -3.64 12.34
C PRO A 99 16.37 -3.51 10.84
N PHE A 100 15.18 -3.87 10.36
CA PHE A 100 14.80 -3.76 8.95
C PHE A 100 14.91 -2.34 8.37
N TYR A 101 14.92 -1.31 9.23
CA TYR A 101 15.07 0.09 8.83
C TYR A 101 16.50 0.64 8.97
N LYS A 102 17.42 -0.15 9.53
CA LYS A 102 18.81 0.25 9.76
C LYS A 102 19.62 0.15 8.48
N ILE A 103 20.55 1.08 8.31
CA ILE A 103 21.37 1.16 7.10
C ILE A 103 22.20 -0.11 6.88
N GLU A 104 22.69 -0.72 7.96
CA GLU A 104 23.45 -1.99 7.96
C GLU A 104 22.73 -3.09 7.19
N VAL A 105 21.43 -3.29 7.46
CA VAL A 105 20.61 -4.32 6.80
C VAL A 105 20.43 -4.01 5.31
N LEU A 106 20.29 -2.73 4.94
CA LEU A 106 20.19 -2.34 3.53
C LEU A 106 21.50 -2.55 2.79
N VAL A 107 22.65 -2.18 3.37
CA VAL A 107 23.96 -2.45 2.76
C VAL A 107 24.13 -3.95 2.56
N CYS A 108 23.82 -4.77 3.56
CA CYS A 108 23.87 -6.23 3.44
C CYS A 108 22.92 -6.76 2.35
N THR A 109 21.74 -6.16 2.17
CA THR A 109 20.78 -6.57 1.13
C THR A 109 21.31 -6.32 -0.29
N TYR A 110 22.09 -5.25 -0.47
CA TYR A 110 22.63 -4.83 -1.77
C TYR A 110 24.13 -5.13 -1.93
N VAL A 111 24.70 -6.00 -1.10
CA VAL A 111 26.12 -6.38 -1.16
C VAL A 111 26.44 -7.25 -2.37
N ALA A 112 25.48 -8.04 -2.83
CA ALA A 112 25.65 -8.91 -3.99
C ALA A 112 25.65 -8.12 -5.30
N THR A 113 26.32 -8.65 -6.33
CA THR A 113 26.35 -8.03 -7.65
C THR A 113 25.29 -8.65 -8.56
N VAL A 114 24.42 -7.82 -9.14
CA VAL A 114 23.55 -8.24 -10.24
C VAL A 114 24.30 -7.98 -11.55
N HIS A 115 24.78 -9.05 -12.18
CA HIS A 115 25.52 -8.95 -13.44
C HIS A 115 24.63 -8.50 -14.61
N PRO A 116 25.19 -7.73 -15.57
CA PRO A 116 24.51 -7.45 -16.82
C PRO A 116 24.17 -8.78 -17.52
N ILE A 117 22.97 -8.86 -18.07
CA ILE A 117 22.56 -10.03 -18.83
C ILE A 117 23.03 -9.79 -20.27
N GLY A 118 23.76 -10.77 -20.82
CA GLY A 118 24.28 -10.71 -22.19
C GLY A 118 23.18 -10.72 -23.25
N ASN A 119 23.58 -10.67 -24.52
CA ASN A 119 22.64 -10.76 -25.64
C ASN A 119 21.89 -12.09 -25.61
N LEU A 120 20.58 -12.07 -25.88
CA LEU A 120 19.74 -13.28 -25.99
C LEU A 120 20.35 -14.34 -26.91
N SER A 121 21.03 -13.93 -27.99
CA SER A 121 21.66 -14.84 -28.95
C SER A 121 22.80 -15.68 -28.35
N SER A 122 23.39 -15.24 -27.24
CA SER A 122 24.46 -15.97 -26.55
C SER A 122 23.96 -16.80 -25.36
N TRP A 123 22.64 -16.88 -25.14
CA TRP A 123 22.10 -17.62 -24.01
C TRP A 123 21.98 -19.10 -24.37
N ASP A 124 22.60 -19.97 -23.57
CA ASP A 124 22.35 -21.41 -23.62
C ASP A 124 21.14 -21.74 -22.75
N VAL A 125 19.96 -21.79 -23.36
CA VAL A 125 18.69 -22.08 -22.68
C VAL A 125 18.37 -23.57 -22.85
N PRO A 126 18.28 -24.35 -21.76
CA PRO A 126 17.94 -25.77 -21.85
C PRO A 126 16.62 -26.00 -22.59
N GLN A 127 16.56 -27.05 -23.42
CA GLN A 127 15.33 -27.38 -24.16
C GLN A 127 14.12 -27.59 -23.25
N GLN A 128 14.34 -28.11 -22.04
CA GLN A 128 13.29 -28.26 -21.04
C GLN A 128 12.64 -26.91 -20.69
N THR A 129 13.41 -25.83 -20.57
CA THR A 129 12.89 -24.48 -20.32
C THR A 129 12.12 -23.93 -21.53
N LEU A 130 12.65 -24.15 -22.75
CA LEU A 130 11.96 -23.76 -23.99
C LEU A 130 10.63 -24.49 -24.19
N SER A 131 10.52 -25.72 -23.67
CA SER A 131 9.29 -26.51 -23.72
C SER A 131 8.21 -26.05 -22.74
N ILE A 132 8.54 -25.18 -21.78
CA ILE A 132 7.58 -24.63 -20.82
C ILE A 132 6.75 -23.55 -21.53
N ILE A 133 5.51 -23.90 -21.86
CA ILE A 133 4.53 -22.93 -22.33
C ILE A 133 3.98 -22.17 -21.12
N SER A 134 4.47 -20.96 -20.89
CA SER A 134 3.91 -20.04 -19.89
C SER A 134 2.56 -19.52 -20.37
N LYS A 135 1.49 -20.28 -20.10
CA LYS A 135 0.13 -19.80 -20.33
C LYS A 135 -0.22 -18.75 -19.27
N PRO A 136 -0.85 -17.62 -19.63
CA PRO A 136 -1.45 -16.76 -18.63
C PRO A 136 -2.43 -17.60 -17.79
N PRO A 137 -2.62 -17.25 -16.50
CA PRO A 137 -3.65 -17.91 -15.70
C PRO A 137 -4.98 -17.88 -16.47
N PRO A 138 -5.76 -18.98 -16.46
CA PRO A 138 -7.05 -19.03 -17.15
C PRO A 138 -7.88 -17.82 -16.72
N CYS A 139 -8.11 -16.91 -17.66
CA CYS A 139 -8.84 -15.66 -17.43
C CYS A 139 -10.26 -15.82 -17.97
N ASP A 140 -10.79 -17.05 -17.92
CA ASP A 140 -12.04 -17.44 -18.57
C ASP A 140 -13.24 -16.72 -17.93
N GLU A 141 -13.13 -16.34 -16.66
CA GLU A 141 -14.09 -15.48 -15.99
C GLU A 141 -13.38 -14.51 -15.04
N ARG A 142 -13.75 -13.22 -15.14
CA ARG A 142 -13.43 -12.28 -14.06
C ARG A 142 -14.14 -12.82 -12.81
N PRO A 143 -13.45 -13.17 -11.72
CA PRO A 143 -14.13 -13.56 -10.50
C PRO A 143 -15.12 -12.45 -10.15
N PRO A 144 -16.33 -12.78 -9.65
CA PRO A 144 -17.29 -11.77 -9.25
C PRO A 144 -16.56 -10.74 -8.38
N GLY A 145 -16.47 -9.52 -8.90
CA GLY A 145 -15.76 -8.44 -8.22
C GLY A 145 -16.33 -8.29 -6.82
N ARG A 146 -15.54 -7.72 -5.91
CA ARG A 146 -15.96 -7.46 -4.53
C ARG A 146 -17.41 -6.96 -4.53
N PRO A 147 -18.37 -7.66 -3.90
CA PRO A 147 -19.73 -7.18 -3.78
C PRO A 147 -19.66 -5.75 -3.28
N LYS A 148 -20.37 -4.82 -3.94
CA LYS A 148 -20.46 -3.45 -3.43
C LYS A 148 -20.85 -3.55 -1.96
N LYS A 149 -19.96 -3.13 -1.05
CA LYS A 149 -20.37 -2.88 0.33
C LYS A 149 -21.56 -1.93 0.21
N ARG A 150 -22.68 -2.26 0.87
CA ARG A 150 -23.73 -1.26 1.08
C ARG A 150 -23.03 -0.06 1.70
N LEU A 151 -22.96 1.04 0.95
CA LEU A 151 -22.55 2.31 1.52
C LEU A 151 -23.64 2.63 2.54
N TYR A 152 -23.29 2.73 3.82
CA TYR A 152 -24.17 3.36 4.79
C TYR A 152 -24.17 4.85 4.40
N LEU A 153 -25.24 5.31 3.76
CA LEU A 153 -25.43 6.71 3.41
C LEU A 153 -25.43 7.52 4.72
N CYS A 154 -24.53 8.50 4.84
CA CYS A 154 -24.62 9.49 5.91
C CYS A 154 -25.84 10.40 5.68
N ILE A 155 -26.42 10.93 6.75
CA ILE A 155 -27.50 11.93 6.67
C ILE A 155 -26.95 13.16 5.94
N GLY A 156 -27.28 13.30 4.65
CA GLY A 156 -26.78 14.37 3.78
C GLY A 156 -26.52 13.95 2.33
N GLU A 157 -26.31 12.66 2.05
CA GLU A 157 -26.23 12.17 0.67
C GLU A 157 -27.63 11.96 0.09
N GLY A 158 -28.17 13.05 -0.47
CA GLY A 158 -29.50 13.10 -1.07
C GLY A 158 -29.72 12.13 -2.23
N TYR A 159 -30.99 11.82 -2.45
CA TYR A 159 -31.56 10.97 -3.50
C TYR A 159 -31.14 11.38 -4.93
N TRP A 160 -29.94 11.00 -5.36
CA TRP A 160 -29.50 11.19 -6.75
C TRP A 160 -29.34 9.85 -7.44
N GLY A 161 -30.42 9.28 -7.97
CA GLY A 161 -30.28 8.15 -8.90
C GLY A 161 -31.47 7.23 -9.12
N GLN A 162 -32.71 7.64 -8.88
CA GLN A 162 -33.83 6.87 -9.42
C GLN A 162 -34.02 7.24 -10.90
N ARG A 163 -33.25 6.59 -11.79
CA ARG A 163 -33.52 6.65 -13.24
C ARG A 163 -34.77 5.81 -13.54
N HIS A 164 -35.96 6.37 -13.28
CA HIS A 164 -37.26 5.80 -13.67
C HIS A 164 -37.55 6.02 -15.16
N GLY A 165 -36.68 5.50 -16.03
CA GLY A 165 -36.90 5.49 -17.47
C GLY A 165 -36.82 4.07 -17.99
N LYS A 166 -37.91 3.58 -18.63
CA LYS A 166 -37.92 2.28 -19.31
C LYS A 166 -36.72 2.22 -20.26
N GLN A 167 -35.78 1.32 -19.98
CA GLN A 167 -34.55 1.21 -20.77
C GLN A 167 -34.92 0.69 -22.17
N LYS A 168 -34.57 1.47 -23.21
CA LYS A 168 -34.75 1.08 -24.60
C LYS A 168 -33.49 0.39 -25.11
N CYS A 169 -33.63 -0.81 -25.66
CA CYS A 169 -32.53 -1.57 -26.22
C CYS A 169 -31.96 -0.87 -27.45
N SER A 170 -30.66 -0.59 -27.49
CA SER A 170 -30.03 0.05 -28.65
C SER A 170 -29.93 -0.85 -29.88
N ARG A 171 -30.04 -2.18 -29.72
CA ARG A 171 -30.02 -3.18 -30.82
C ARG A 171 -31.40 -3.30 -31.49
N CYS A 172 -32.41 -3.75 -30.76
CA CYS A 172 -33.74 -4.00 -31.35
C CYS A 172 -34.72 -2.84 -31.21
N LYS A 173 -34.38 -1.78 -30.46
CA LYS A 173 -35.23 -0.60 -30.20
C LYS A 173 -36.50 -0.89 -29.36
N TRP A 174 -36.65 -2.08 -28.79
CA TRP A 174 -37.71 -2.43 -27.84
C TRP A 174 -37.35 -2.06 -26.40
N TYR A 175 -38.36 -1.90 -25.54
CA TYR A 175 -38.19 -1.53 -24.13
C TYR A 175 -37.94 -2.76 -23.23
N ASP A 176 -37.69 -2.50 -21.94
CA ASP A 176 -37.57 -3.49 -20.86
C ASP A 176 -36.31 -4.37 -20.85
N HIS A 177 -35.36 -4.10 -21.75
CA HIS A 177 -34.04 -4.76 -21.73
C HIS A 177 -32.97 -3.89 -22.38
N ASN A 178 -31.70 -4.18 -22.09
CA ASN A 178 -30.57 -3.46 -22.68
C ASN A 178 -29.88 -4.32 -23.76
N LYS A 179 -28.93 -3.74 -24.50
CA LYS A 179 -28.18 -4.44 -25.56
C LYS A 179 -27.50 -5.73 -25.08
N LYS A 180 -27.09 -5.80 -23.80
CA LYS A 180 -26.40 -6.95 -23.22
C LYS A 180 -27.34 -8.12 -22.92
N SER A 181 -28.60 -7.84 -22.60
CA SER A 181 -29.63 -8.87 -22.33
C SER A 181 -30.58 -9.09 -23.51
N CYS A 182 -30.27 -8.54 -24.68
CA CYS A 182 -31.10 -8.63 -25.87
C CYS A 182 -30.97 -10.00 -26.53
N ARG A 183 -32.08 -10.74 -26.64
CA ARG A 183 -32.17 -12.04 -27.32
C ARG A 183 -32.49 -11.94 -28.81
N HIS A 184 -32.72 -10.73 -29.33
CA HIS A 184 -32.93 -10.54 -30.76
C HIS A 184 -31.62 -10.78 -31.52
N PRO A 185 -31.67 -11.42 -32.71
CA PRO A 185 -30.51 -11.60 -33.58
C PRO A 185 -29.79 -10.27 -33.84
N ILE A 186 -28.47 -10.33 -33.99
CA ILE A 186 -27.70 -9.16 -34.44
C ILE A 186 -28.07 -8.95 -35.91
N PRO A 187 -28.55 -7.76 -36.32
CA PRO A 187 -28.74 -7.49 -37.74
C PRO A 187 -27.39 -7.65 -38.45
N SER A 188 -27.31 -8.57 -39.40
CA SER A 188 -26.18 -8.67 -40.32
C SER A 188 -26.12 -7.39 -41.16
N VAL A 189 -24.91 -6.90 -41.43
CA VAL A 189 -24.67 -5.59 -42.06
C VAL A 189 -25.01 -5.57 -43.57
N GLU A 190 -25.69 -6.59 -44.08
CA GLU A 190 -26.04 -6.70 -45.49
C GLU A 190 -27.55 -6.83 -45.63
N ASP A 191 -28.23 -5.69 -45.77
CA ASP A 191 -29.48 -5.57 -46.52
C ASP A 191 -29.54 -4.16 -47.14
N PRO A 192 -29.40 -4.01 -48.47
CA PRO A 192 -29.33 -2.72 -49.16
C PRO A 192 -30.70 -2.10 -49.47
N ASN A 193 -31.73 -2.31 -48.65
CA ASN A 193 -33.03 -1.64 -48.86
C ASN A 193 -33.65 -1.16 -47.54
N THR A 194 -33.33 0.08 -47.17
CA THR A 194 -34.27 0.94 -46.44
C THR A 194 -34.08 2.36 -46.99
N ILE A 195 -34.95 2.72 -47.93
CA ILE A 195 -35.37 4.11 -48.16
C ILE A 195 -36.19 4.55 -46.94
#